data_AF-A0AAC9L8W9-F1
#
_entry.id   AF-A0AAC9L8W9-F1
#
_cell.length_a   1.000
_cell.length_b   1.000
_cell.length_c   1.000
_cell.angle_alpha   90.00
_cell.angle_beta   90.00
_cell.angle_gamma   90.00
#
_symmetry.space_group_name_H-M   'P 1'
#
loop_
_entity.id
_entity.type
_entity.pdbx_description
1 polymer ?
#
loop_
_entity_poly.entity_id
_entity_poly.type
_entity_poly.pdbx_seq_one_letter_code
_entity_poly.pdbx_strand_id
1 'polypeptide(L)'
;MFLGGALLQRAQEWIREEIHKIEALRDISEIETFPNEGELTSVSWILDGGNFMAQVVLWDTGEFEEDLANAETGQVRTRGGHLASPGDLESCLATARDWVLQDPCHQGRGEG
;
A
#
# COMPACT_ATOMS: atom_id res chain seq x y z
N MET A 1 11.45 15.73 -17.53
CA MET A 1 10.73 15.58 -16.25
C MET A 1 10.52 14.10 -16.05
N PHE A 2 11.17 13.52 -15.04
CA PHE A 2 10.93 12.14 -14.65
C PHE A 2 9.55 12.08 -13.98
N LEU A 3 8.64 11.29 -14.54
CA LEU A 3 7.28 11.12 -13.99
C LEU A 3 7.29 10.43 -12.62
N GLY A 4 8.42 9.81 -12.25
CA GLY A 4 8.68 9.12 -10.99
C GLY A 4 8.38 9.90 -9.73
N GLY A 5 9.01 11.07 -9.57
CA GLY A 5 8.84 11.86 -8.35
C GLY A 5 7.38 12.28 -8.11
N ALA A 6 6.64 12.59 -9.19
CA ALA A 6 5.22 12.91 -9.09
C ALA A 6 4.36 11.70 -8.69
N LEU A 7 4.72 10.51 -9.19
CA LEU A 7 4.04 9.26 -8.86
C LEU A 7 4.26 8.87 -7.40
N LEU A 8 5.49 8.98 -6.89
CA LEU A 8 5.81 8.70 -5.49
C LEU A 8 5.20 9.72 -4.52
N GLN A 9 5.13 11.00 -4.91
CA GLN A 9 4.41 12.00 -4.13
C GLN A 9 2.91 11.69 -4.08
N ARG A 10 2.30 11.36 -5.23
CA ARG A 10 0.89 10.98 -5.31
C ARG A 10 0.59 9.75 -4.47
N ALA A 11 1.48 8.76 -4.47
CA ALA A 11 1.35 7.55 -3.66
C ALA A 11 1.26 7.88 -2.17
N GLN A 12 2.19 8.70 -1.66
CA GLN A 12 2.18 9.11 -0.26
C GLN A 12 0.93 9.91 0.11
N GLU A 13 0.48 10.83 -0.74
CA GLU A 13 -0.75 11.59 -0.52
C GLU A 13 -1.95 10.65 -0.42
N TRP A 14 -2.10 9.73 -1.38
CA TRP A 14 -3.17 8.74 -1.39
C TRP A 14 -3.15 7.86 -0.14
N ILE A 15 -1.99 7.31 0.22
CA ILE A 15 -1.83 6.44 1.41
C ILE A 15 -2.21 7.22 2.67
N ARG A 16 -1.70 8.43 2.85
CA ARG A 16 -2.02 9.27 4.03
C ARG A 16 -3.50 9.61 4.10
N GLU A 17 -4.13 9.92 2.97
CA GLU A 17 -5.57 10.16 2.91
C GLU A 17 -6.38 8.93 3.33
N GLU A 18 -6.02 7.74 2.85
CA GLU A 18 -6.73 6.51 3.19
C GLU A 18 -6.56 6.14 4.66
N ILE A 19 -5.35 6.27 5.22
CA ILE A 19 -5.11 6.10 6.66
C ILE A 19 -5.95 7.08 7.50
N HIS A 20 -6.15 8.31 7.00
CA HIS A 20 -6.99 9.29 7.68
C HIS A 20 -8.47 8.89 7.65
N LYS A 21 -8.95 8.40 6.50
CA LYS A 21 -10.35 8.03 6.25
C LYS A 21 -10.76 6.73 6.95
N ILE A 22 -9.86 5.75 7.01
CA ILE A 22 -10.16 4.40 7.49
C ILE A 22 -9.40 4.18 8.81
N GLU A 23 -10.13 4.18 9.92
CA GLU A 23 -9.54 4.06 11.27
C GLU A 23 -8.70 2.80 11.44
N ALA A 24 -9.15 1.66 10.90
CA ALA A 24 -8.43 0.39 10.98
C ALA A 24 -7.02 0.45 10.35
N LEU A 25 -6.79 1.32 9.36
CA LEU A 25 -5.48 1.47 8.74
C LEU A 25 -4.46 2.17 9.65
N ARG A 26 -4.90 2.96 10.64
CA ARG A 26 -4.00 3.80 11.45
C ARG A 26 -3.01 3.00 12.28
N ASP A 27 -3.45 1.86 12.79
CA ASP A 27 -2.64 1.03 13.69
C ASP A 27 -1.87 -0.06 12.94
N ILE A 28 -2.22 -0.32 11.69
CA ILE A 28 -1.63 -1.40 10.89
C ILE A 28 -0.72 -0.90 9.76
N SER A 29 -0.67 0.41 9.53
CA SER A 29 0.04 0.99 8.40
C SER A 29 1.38 1.59 8.79
N GLU A 30 2.41 1.23 8.04
CA GLU A 30 3.73 1.86 8.08
C GLU A 30 4.14 2.33 6.68
N ILE A 31 4.65 3.55 6.59
CA ILE A 31 5.17 4.12 5.33
C ILE A 31 6.66 4.35 5.50
N GLU A 32 7.45 3.68 4.68
CA GLU A 32 8.89 3.89 4.58
C GLU A 32 9.22 4.60 3.27
N THR A 33 10.15 5.55 3.33
CA THR A 33 10.62 6.30 2.17
C THR A 33 12.12 6.17 2.03
N PHE A 34 12.62 6.16 0.80
CA PHE A 34 14.06 6.18 0.57
C PHE A 34 14.43 7.05 -0.63
N PRO A 35 15.48 7.88 -0.53
CA PRO A 35 16.12 8.33 0.72
C PRO A 35 15.18 9.18 1.58
N ASN A 36 15.42 9.24 2.89
CA ASN A 36 14.65 10.10 3.83
C ASN A 36 14.95 11.59 3.68
N GLU A 37 16.09 11.92 3.06
CA GLU A 37 16.52 13.28 2.77
C GLU A 37 16.98 13.35 1.31
N GLY A 38 16.58 14.39 0.58
CA GLY A 38 16.91 14.57 -0.83
C GLY A 38 15.80 14.14 -1.79
N GLU A 39 16.17 13.72 -2.99
CA GLU A 39 15.23 13.29 -4.03
C GLU A 39 14.76 11.87 -3.72
N LEU A 40 13.45 11.71 -3.55
CA LEU A 40 12.80 10.45 -3.21
C LEU A 40 12.87 9.46 -4.37
N THR A 41 13.41 8.27 -4.13
CA THR A 41 13.56 7.21 -5.13
C THR A 41 12.60 6.04 -4.92
N SER A 42 12.04 5.87 -3.73
CA SER A 42 11.03 4.85 -3.47
C SER A 42 10.12 5.16 -2.29
N VAL A 43 8.93 4.58 -2.33
CA VAL A 43 7.94 4.55 -1.24
C VAL A 43 7.56 3.10 -1.01
N SER A 44 7.63 2.64 0.24
CA SER A 44 7.13 1.33 0.68
C SER A 44 5.96 1.56 1.62
N TRP A 45 4.85 0.87 1.38
CA TRP A 45 3.69 0.84 2.26
C TRP A 45 3.48 -0.57 2.79
N ILE A 46 3.61 -0.73 4.09
CA ILE A 46 3.50 -1.99 4.81
C ILE A 46 2.21 -1.96 5.62
N LEU A 47 1.44 -3.04 5.51
CA LEU A 47 0.15 -3.21 6.16
C LEU A 47 0.11 -4.53 6.92
N ASP A 48 -0.03 -4.48 8.24
CA ASP A 48 -0.15 -5.64 9.11
C ASP A 48 -1.59 -5.81 9.63
N GLY A 49 -2.46 -6.38 8.79
CA GLY A 49 -3.87 -6.63 9.14
C GLY A 49 -4.09 -7.82 10.07
N GLY A 50 -3.04 -8.45 10.64
CA GLY A 50 -3.14 -9.67 11.41
C GLY A 50 -3.01 -10.91 10.52
N ASN A 51 -4.12 -11.54 10.11
CA ASN A 51 -4.02 -12.70 9.22
C ASN A 51 -3.72 -12.30 7.78
N PHE A 52 -4.13 -11.11 7.36
CA PHE A 52 -3.90 -10.59 6.02
C PHE A 52 -2.89 -9.44 6.10
N MET A 53 -1.72 -9.66 5.51
CA MET A 53 -0.64 -8.66 5.44
C MET A 53 -0.43 -8.25 3.99
N ALA A 54 -0.01 -7.01 3.77
CA ALA A 54 0.36 -6.53 2.46
C ALA A 54 1.59 -5.62 2.50
N GLN A 55 2.37 -5.65 1.42
CA GLN A 55 3.43 -4.69 1.17
C GLN A 55 3.35 -4.21 -0.26
N VAL A 56 3.49 -2.89 -0.48
CA VAL A 56 3.64 -2.30 -1.81
C VAL A 56 4.91 -1.48 -1.82
N VAL A 57 5.83 -1.78 -2.73
CA VAL A 57 7.03 -0.99 -3.00
C VAL A 57 6.90 -0.32 -4.35
N LEU A 58 7.09 1.00 -4.39
CA LEU A 58 7.01 1.84 -5.57
C LEU A 58 8.37 2.52 -5.78
N TRP A 59 8.88 2.50 -7.01
CA TRP A 59 10.11 3.20 -7.38
C TRP A 59 9.82 4.41 -8.26
N ASP A 60 10.73 5.38 -8.25
CA ASP A 60 10.70 6.57 -9.13
C ASP A 60 10.86 6.21 -10.61
N THR A 61 11.29 4.99 -10.92
CA THR A 61 11.26 4.44 -12.27
C THR A 61 9.83 4.20 -12.75
N GLY A 62 8.83 4.16 -11.86
CA GLY A 62 7.46 3.72 -12.13
C GLY A 62 7.28 2.20 -11.96
N GLU A 63 8.35 1.47 -11.63
CA GLU A 63 8.25 0.07 -11.26
C GLU A 63 7.54 -0.09 -9.91
N PHE A 64 6.93 -1.25 -9.71
CA PHE A 64 6.31 -1.61 -8.44
C PHE A 64 6.43 -3.10 -8.16
N GLU A 65 6.34 -3.43 -6.87
CA GLU A 65 6.18 -4.78 -6.33
C GLU A 65 5.07 -4.74 -5.28
N GLU A 66 4.20 -5.73 -5.32
CA GLU A 66 3.07 -5.92 -4.41
C GLU A 66 3.10 -7.36 -3.89
N ASP A 67 3.16 -7.49 -2.58
CA ASP A 67 3.07 -8.76 -1.87
C ASP A 67 1.83 -8.78 -0.98
N LEU A 68 1.00 -9.80 -1.16
CA LEU A 68 -0.20 -10.04 -0.38
C LEU A 68 -0.09 -11.41 0.30
N ALA A 69 -0.08 -11.43 1.63
CA ALA A 69 0.08 -12.64 2.42
C ALA A 69 -1.17 -12.93 3.26
N ASN A 70 -1.52 -14.21 3.38
CA ASN A 70 -2.45 -14.73 4.37
C ASN A 70 -1.68 -15.69 5.31
N ALA A 71 -1.45 -15.26 6.54
CA ALA A 71 -0.65 -15.98 7.54
C ALA A 71 -1.33 -17.27 8.02
N GLU A 72 -2.67 -17.31 8.06
CA GLU A 72 -3.43 -18.49 8.49
C GLU A 72 -3.26 -19.67 7.51
N THR A 73 -3.27 -19.37 6.20
CA THR A 73 -3.20 -20.38 5.13
C THR A 73 -1.79 -20.55 4.57
N GLY A 74 -0.86 -19.64 4.88
CA GLY A 74 0.47 -19.57 4.27
C GLY A 74 0.46 -19.13 2.80
N GLN A 75 -0.65 -18.60 2.29
CA GLN A 75 -0.73 -18.11 0.92
C GLN A 75 0.04 -16.80 0.77
N VAL A 76 0.86 -16.71 -0.28
CA VAL A 76 1.53 -15.48 -0.71
C VAL A 76 1.23 -15.25 -2.19
N ARG A 77 0.85 -14.01 -2.54
CA ARG A 77 0.68 -13.55 -3.92
C ARG A 77 1.62 -12.38 -4.15
N THR A 78 2.53 -12.55 -5.09
CA THR A 78 3.48 -11.50 -5.49
C THR A 78 3.14 -11.05 -6.90
N ARG A 79 3.13 -9.74 -7.11
CA ARG A 79 2.95 -9.12 -8.42
C ARG A 79 3.95 -7.99 -8.56
N GLY A 80 4.66 -7.95 -9.68
CA GLY A 80 5.51 -6.82 -10.04
C GLY A 80 5.18 -6.31 -11.44
N GLY A 81 5.59 -5.08 -11.73
CA GLY A 81 5.41 -4.51 -13.05
C GLY A 81 5.77 -3.03 -13.10
N HIS A 82 5.14 -2.33 -14.04
CA HIS A 82 5.35 -0.91 -14.27
C HIS A 82 4.01 -0.19 -14.33
N LEU A 83 3.88 0.93 -13.61
CA LEU A 83 2.69 1.75 -13.56
C LEU A 83 2.72 2.76 -14.71
N ALA A 84 1.77 2.65 -15.63
CA ALA A 84 1.70 3.52 -16.80
C ALA A 84 0.89 4.81 -16.53
N SER A 85 0.12 4.84 -15.45
CA SER A 85 -0.80 5.93 -15.13
C SER A 85 -1.05 6.10 -13.62
N PRO A 86 -1.54 7.27 -13.19
CA PRO A 86 -2.01 7.46 -11.82
C PRO A 86 -3.15 6.50 -11.43
N GLY A 87 -3.99 6.08 -12.39
CA GLY A 87 -5.04 5.10 -12.12
C GLY A 87 -4.49 3.71 -11.78
N ASP A 88 -3.37 3.32 -12.39
CA ASP A 88 -2.68 2.05 -12.05
C ASP A 88 -2.12 2.10 -10.64
N LEU A 89 -1.55 3.25 -10.24
CA LEU A 89 -1.05 3.49 -8.88
C LEU A 89 -2.17 3.33 -7.85
N GLU A 90 -3.29 4.04 -8.02
CA GLU A 90 -4.41 3.99 -7.07
C GLU A 90 -5.02 2.59 -7.01
N SER A 91 -5.08 1.87 -8.14
CA SER A 91 -5.57 0.48 -8.17
C SER A 91 -4.64 -0.49 -7.43
N CYS A 92 -3.32 -0.32 -7.57
CA CYS A 92 -2.34 -1.13 -6.85
C CYS A 92 -2.45 -0.90 -5.33
N LEU A 93 -2.42 0.35 -4.88
CA LEU A 93 -2.56 0.67 -3.47
C LEU A 93 -3.93 0.23 -2.90
N ALA A 94 -5.02 0.41 -3.64
CA ALA A 94 -6.34 -0.08 -3.23
C ALA A 94 -6.39 -1.61 -3.08
N THR A 95 -5.67 -2.35 -3.93
CA THR A 95 -5.60 -3.82 -3.83
C THR A 95 -4.98 -4.26 -2.50
N ALA A 96 -3.86 -3.65 -2.10
CA ALA A 96 -3.22 -3.92 -0.82
C ALA A 96 -4.08 -3.52 0.38
N ARG A 97 -4.72 -2.34 0.31
CA ARG A 97 -5.68 -1.86 1.32
C ARG A 97 -6.83 -2.85 1.51
N ASP A 98 -7.50 -3.19 0.42
CA ASP A 98 -8.67 -4.07 0.46
C ASP A 98 -8.26 -5.46 0.93
N TRP A 99 -7.04 -5.91 0.59
CA TRP A 99 -6.51 -7.19 1.04
C TRP A 99 -6.50 -7.31 2.57
N VAL A 100 -5.91 -6.33 3.27
CA VAL A 100 -5.75 -6.38 4.73
C VAL A 100 -7.04 -6.11 5.51
N LEU A 101 -8.00 -5.41 4.90
CA LEU A 101 -9.31 -5.14 5.49
C LEU A 101 -10.33 -6.29 5.33
N GLN A 102 -9.94 -7.38 4.66
CA GLN A 102 -10.76 -8.59 4.60
C GLN A 102 -10.81 -9.35 5.94
N ASP A 103 -9.89 -9.08 6.87
CA ASP A 103 -9.92 -9.75 8.18
C ASP A 103 -11.20 -9.35 8.94
N PRO A 104 -12.03 -10.32 9.39
CA PRO A 104 -13.24 -10.03 10.14
C PRO A 104 -13.00 -9.26 11.45
N CYS A 105 -11.78 -9.27 12.00
CA CYS A 105 -11.40 -8.41 13.13
C CYS A 105 -11.61 -6.90 12.84
N HIS A 106 -11.51 -6.49 11.56
CA HIS A 106 -11.71 -5.11 11.12
C HIS A 106 -13.12 -4.83 10.59
N GLN A 107 -13.97 -5.86 10.43
CA GLN A 107 -15.35 -5.74 9.93
C GLN A 107 -16.41 -5.59 11.05
N GLY A 108 -15.99 -5.67 12.33
CA GLY A 108 -16.88 -5.74 13.48
C GLY A 108 -17.12 -4.42 14.24
N ARG A 109 -17.71 -3.40 13.61
CA ARG A 109 -18.48 -2.35 14.30
C ARG A 109 -19.63 -1.85 13.41
N GLY A 110 -20.53 -2.76 13.03
CA GLY A 110 -21.75 -2.43 12.32
C GLY A 110 -22.85 -3.42 12.69
N GLU A 111 -23.82 -2.91 13.45
CA GLU A 111 -25.19 -3.41 13.60
C GLU A 111 -25.43 -4.58 14.58
N GLY A 112 -25.89 -4.20 15.77
CA GLY A 112 -26.81 -4.99 16.61
C GLY A 112 -28.18 -4.34 16.62
#